data_AF-A0A4W6DZZ5-F1
#
_entry.id   AF-A0A4W6DZZ5-F1
#
_cell.length_a   1.000
_cell.length_b   1.000
_cell.length_c   1.000
_cell.angle_alpha   90.00
_cell.angle_beta   90.00
_cell.angle_gamma   90.00
#
_symmetry.space_group_name_H-M   'P 1'
#
loop_
_entity.id
_entity.type
_entity.pdbx_description
1 polymer ?
#
loop_
_entity_poly.entity_id
_entity_poly.type
_entity_poly.pdbx_seq_one_letter_code
_entity_poly.pdbx_strand_id
1 'polypeptide(L)'
;IGYRVDFCEPDTSWKLDPYELEKRNKHGVPQEKITQMLDRFSSPVSIDIVMSSQEPPHAPAANYWGKTMYRYHSNSSDNQQSNSECGDVRV
;
A
#
# COMPACT_ATOMS: atom_id res chain seq x y z
N ILE A 1 -2.72 16.03 31.13
CA ILE A 1 -2.17 16.50 29.84
C ILE A 1 -2.48 15.45 28.78
N GLY A 2 -3.10 15.86 27.67
CA GLY A 2 -3.59 14.95 26.62
C GLY A 2 -2.78 15.04 25.34
N TYR A 3 -3.04 14.14 24.40
CA TYR A 3 -2.45 14.12 23.07
C TYR A 3 -3.32 14.88 22.07
N ARG A 4 -2.68 15.58 21.12
CA ARG A 4 -3.33 16.18 19.94
C ARG A 4 -2.93 15.37 18.72
N VAL A 5 -3.93 14.93 17.95
CA VAL A 5 -3.73 14.14 16.72
C VAL A 5 -4.21 14.98 15.54
N ASP A 6 -3.37 15.12 14.53
CA ASP A 6 -3.71 15.73 13.25
C ASP A 6 -3.66 14.69 12.14
N PHE A 7 -4.65 14.74 11.24
CA PHE A 7 -4.65 13.93 10.03
C PHE A 7 -4.11 14.76 8.87
N CYS A 8 -2.92 14.39 8.37
CA CYS A 8 -2.30 15.03 7.23
C CYS A 8 -2.45 14.14 5.99
N GLU A 9 -3.29 14.55 5.05
CA GLU A 9 -3.35 13.92 3.73
C GLU A 9 -2.33 14.56 2.78
N PRO A 10 -1.73 13.80 1.86
CA PRO A 10 -0.92 14.37 0.81
C PRO A 10 -1.78 15.22 -0.13
N ASP A 11 -1.31 16.42 -0.45
CA ASP A 11 -1.92 17.28 -1.49
C ASP A 11 -1.37 16.89 -2.86
N THR A 12 -1.91 15.81 -3.41
CA THR A 12 -1.54 15.32 -4.74
C THR A 12 -2.77 15.12 -5.60
N SER A 13 -2.65 15.47 -6.88
CA SER A 13 -3.73 15.30 -7.87
C SER A 13 -4.09 13.83 -8.10
N TRP A 14 -3.18 12.90 -7.78
CA TRP A 14 -3.33 11.47 -8.01
C TRP A 14 -3.85 10.69 -6.79
N LYS A 15 -4.11 11.33 -5.64
CA LYS A 15 -4.46 10.62 -4.39
C LYS A 15 -5.75 9.79 -4.45
N LEU A 16 -6.62 10.05 -5.43
CA LEU A 16 -7.87 9.32 -5.67
C LEU A 16 -7.92 8.67 -7.06
N ASP A 17 -6.78 8.59 -7.76
CA ASP A 17 -6.71 7.97 -9.08
C ASP A 17 -6.16 6.53 -8.95
N PRO A 18 -6.99 5.50 -9.14
CA PRO A 18 -6.56 4.11 -9.02
C PRO A 18 -5.37 3.74 -9.93
N TYR A 19 -5.30 4.31 -11.13
CA TYR A 19 -4.26 3.99 -12.12
C TYR A 19 -2.92 4.61 -11.71
N GLU A 20 -2.92 5.89 -11.33
CA GLU A 20 -1.70 6.56 -10.89
C GLU A 20 -1.19 6.00 -9.54
N LEU A 21 -2.10 5.53 -8.69
CA LEU A 21 -1.78 4.85 -7.44
C LEU A 21 -1.15 3.48 -7.68
N GLU A 22 -1.68 2.66 -8.59
CA GLU A 22 -1.07 1.37 -8.95
C GLU A 22 0.36 1.55 -9.46
N LYS A 23 0.56 2.50 -10.38
CA LYS A 23 1.88 2.82 -10.95
C LYS A 23 2.91 3.27 -9.91
N ARG A 24 2.47 3.94 -8.85
CA ARG A 24 3.33 4.42 -7.75
C ARG A 24 3.45 3.43 -6.60
N ASN A 25 2.66 2.35 -6.60
CA ASN A 25 2.61 1.40 -5.51
C ASN A 25 3.85 0.50 -5.51
N LYS A 26 4.71 0.65 -4.49
CA LYS A 26 5.93 -0.17 -4.34
C LYS A 26 5.66 -1.64 -4.00
N HIS A 27 4.43 -1.97 -3.61
CA HIS A 27 4.04 -3.30 -3.11
C HIS A 27 3.21 -4.09 -4.13
N GLY A 28 3.04 -3.57 -5.35
CA GLY A 28 2.33 -4.26 -6.43
C GLY A 28 0.84 -4.49 -6.11
N VAL A 29 0.21 -3.59 -5.36
CA VAL A 29 -1.24 -3.65 -5.15
C VAL A 29 -1.93 -3.34 -6.49
N PRO A 30 -2.74 -4.26 -7.03
CA PRO A 30 -3.36 -4.07 -8.34
C PRO A 30 -4.44 -2.99 -8.30
N GLN A 31 -4.71 -2.36 -9.45
CA GLN A 31 -5.71 -1.30 -9.59
C GLN A 31 -7.07 -1.68 -9.02
N GLU A 32 -7.56 -2.90 -9.29
CA GLU A 32 -8.84 -3.39 -8.78
C GLU A 32 -8.90 -3.33 -7.25
N LYS A 33 -7.80 -3.70 -6.58
CA LYS A 33 -7.73 -3.69 -5.13
C LYS A 33 -7.68 -2.27 -4.58
N ILE A 34 -7.02 -1.36 -5.29
CA ILE A 34 -6.99 0.07 -4.95
C ILE A 34 -8.38 0.68 -5.10
N THR A 35 -9.12 0.38 -6.17
CA THR A 35 -10.52 0.80 -6.33
C THR A 35 -11.37 0.31 -5.16
N GLN A 36 -11.27 -0.97 -4.77
CA GLN A 36 -11.99 -1.50 -3.60
C GLN A 36 -11.59 -0.84 -2.28
N MET A 37 -10.38 -0.27 -2.17
CA MET A 37 -9.94 0.48 -0.99
C MET A 37 -10.54 1.90 -1.02
N LEU A 38 -10.51 2.57 -2.18
CA LEU A 38 -11.09 3.90 -2.38
C LEU A 38 -12.60 3.92 -2.21
N ASP A 39 -13.32 2.89 -2.66
CA ASP A 39 -14.77 2.76 -2.47
C ASP A 39 -15.18 2.74 -0.98
N ARG A 40 -14.28 2.27 -0.11
CA ARG A 40 -14.48 2.21 1.34
C ARG A 40 -13.81 3.37 2.08
N PHE A 41 -13.09 4.24 1.36
CA PHE A 41 -12.38 5.35 1.95
C PHE A 41 -13.38 6.43 2.36
N SER A 42 -13.31 6.86 3.62
CA SER A 42 -14.15 7.94 4.14
C SER A 42 -13.28 9.17 4.38
N SER A 43 -13.64 10.28 3.73
CA SER A 43 -13.01 11.59 3.93
C SER A 43 -14.08 12.61 4.34
N PRO A 44 -13.78 13.52 5.29
CA PRO A 44 -12.51 13.66 6.03
C PRO A 44 -12.32 12.59 7.11
N VAL A 45 -11.08 12.17 7.32
CA VAL A 45 -10.73 11.27 8.44
C VAL A 45 -10.89 12.00 9.76
N SER A 46 -11.61 11.41 10.71
CA SER A 46 -11.82 11.96 12.05
C SER A 46 -11.40 10.97 13.14
N ILE A 47 -11.16 11.50 14.35
CA ILE A 47 -10.81 10.68 15.52
C ILE A 47 -11.92 9.66 15.79
N ASP A 48 -13.19 10.04 15.68
CA ASP A 48 -14.32 9.15 15.94
C ASP A 48 -14.35 7.96 14.98
N ILE A 49 -14.06 8.17 13.70
CA ILE A 49 -13.98 7.09 12.70
C ILE A 49 -12.86 6.12 13.04
N VAL A 50 -11.70 6.63 13.47
CA VAL A 50 -10.56 5.81 13.87
C VAL A 50 -10.86 5.02 15.15
N MET A 51 -11.43 5.67 16.17
CA MET A 51 -11.73 5.06 17.47
C MET A 51 -12.87 4.04 17.40
N SER A 52 -13.75 4.15 16.41
CA SER A 52 -14.84 3.19 16.16
C SER A 52 -14.50 2.08 15.15
N SER A 53 -13.28 2.08 14.61
CA SER A 53 -12.86 1.10 13.61
C SER A 53 -12.86 -0.33 14.18
N GLN A 54 -13.22 -1.29 13.32
CA GLN A 54 -13.21 -2.71 13.66
C GLN A 54 -12.20 -3.46 12.77
N GLU A 55 -11.65 -4.53 13.33
CA GLU A 55 -10.72 -5.38 12.61
C GLU A 55 -11.43 -6.03 11.40
N PRO A 56 -10.88 -5.88 10.17
CA PRO A 56 -11.49 -6.50 9.02
C PRO A 56 -11.42 -8.04 9.14
N PRO A 57 -12.39 -8.77 8.57
CA PRO A 57 -12.33 -10.23 8.56
C PRO A 57 -11.06 -10.69 7.83
N HIS A 58 -10.09 -11.24 8.56
CA HIS A 58 -8.84 -11.73 7.97
C HIS A 58 -9.14 -12.86 6.99
N ALA A 59 -8.79 -12.68 5.72
CA ALA A 59 -8.55 -13.82 4.84
C ALA A 59 -7.32 -14.57 5.39
N PRO A 60 -7.34 -15.92 5.48
CA PRO A 60 -6.29 -16.66 6.17
C PRO A 60 -4.89 -16.27 5.68
N ALA A 61 -4.01 -16.03 6.66
CA ALA A 61 -2.67 -15.46 6.52
C ALA A 61 -1.75 -16.19 5.49
N ALA A 62 -2.11 -17.39 5.06
CA ALA A 62 -1.33 -18.19 4.12
C ALA A 62 -1.41 -17.70 2.65
N ASN A 63 -2.37 -16.84 2.29
CA ASN A 63 -2.74 -16.67 0.88
C ASN A 63 -2.35 -15.34 0.23
N TYR A 64 -2.16 -14.26 0.98
CA TYR A 64 -1.97 -12.92 0.39
C TYR A 64 -0.51 -12.48 0.26
N TRP A 65 0.35 -12.83 1.22
CA TRP A 65 1.78 -12.50 1.20
C TRP A 65 2.65 -13.61 0.59
N GLY A 66 2.10 -14.83 0.47
CA GLY A 66 2.81 -15.99 -0.07
C GLY A 66 2.63 -16.22 -1.58
N LYS A 67 1.46 -15.97 -2.16
CA LYS A 67 1.17 -16.36 -3.56
C LYS A 67 1.70 -15.37 -4.61
N THR A 68 1.85 -14.09 -4.27
CA THR A 68 2.37 -13.07 -5.19
C THR A 68 3.89 -13.17 -5.35
N MET A 69 4.64 -13.46 -4.27
CA MET A 69 6.09 -13.63 -4.33
C MET A 69 6.56 -14.75 -5.26
N TYR A 70 5.86 -15.89 -5.31
CA TYR A 70 6.22 -16.97 -6.23
C TYR A 70 5.92 -16.66 -7.70
N ARG A 71 4.98 -15.74 -8.00
CA ARG A 71 4.67 -15.35 -9.38
C ARG A 71 5.69 -14.37 -9.98
N TYR A 72 6.29 -13.50 -9.16
CA TYR A 72 7.31 -12.56 -9.63
C TYR A 72 8.64 -13.24 -10.01
N HIS A 73 8.97 -14.40 -9.42
CA HIS A 73 10.23 -15.10 -9.72
C HIS A 73 10.13 -16.08 -10.90
N SER A 74 8.95 -16.42 -11.40
CA SER A 74 8.78 -17.40 -12.49
C SER A 74 8.86 -16.82 -13.90
N ASN A 75 8.83 -15.49 -14.05
CA ASN A 75 8.83 -14.81 -15.36
C ASN A 75 10.16 -14.08 -15.65
N SER A 76 11.24 -14.44 -14.96
CA SER A 76 12.58 -13.87 -15.22
C SER A 76 13.42 -14.84 -16.06
N SER A 77 13.00 -15.03 -17.31
CA SER A 77 13.95 -15.32 -18.40
C SER A 77 13.96 -14.07 -19.26
N ASP A 78 15.15 -13.48 -19.43
CA ASP A 78 15.47 -12.29 -20.22
C ASP A 78 15.25 -10.93 -19.53
N ASN A 79 16.25 -10.47 -18.76
CA ASN A 79 17.19 -9.44 -19.24
C ASN A 79 18.20 -9.09 -18.14
N GLN A 80 19.47 -9.28 -18.46
CA GLN A 80 20.62 -9.04 -17.62
C GLN A 80 21.12 -7.63 -17.94
N GLN A 81 21.09 -6.67 -16.99
CA GLN A 81 22.17 -5.66 -16.85
C GLN A 81 22.05 -4.77 -15.59
N SER A 82 23.17 -4.72 -14.86
CA SER A 82 23.74 -3.64 -14.03
C SER A 82 23.20 -3.29 -12.63
N ASN A 83 24.05 -3.60 -11.65
CA ASN A 83 24.09 -3.15 -10.26
C ASN A 83 24.31 -1.63 -10.10
N SER A 84 23.85 -1.04 -8.99
CA SER A 84 24.69 -0.15 -8.15
C SER A 84 24.07 0.05 -6.75
N GLU A 85 24.94 -0.02 -5.74
CA GLU A 85 24.73 0.00 -4.28
C GLU A 85 23.88 1.16 -3.74
N CYS A 86 23.03 0.90 -2.74
CA CYS A 86 22.66 1.90 -1.73
C CYS A 86 23.23 1.42 -0.39
N GLY A 87 24.30 2.09 0.04
CA GLY A 87 25.19 1.66 1.12
C GLY A 87 24.61 1.70 2.53
N ASP A 88 25.34 1.01 3.40
CA ASP A 88 25.10 0.84 4.83
C ASP A 88 24.83 2.15 5.57
N VAL A 89 23.64 2.27 6.16
CA VAL A 89 23.43 3.21 7.28
C VAL A 89 23.94 2.51 8.53
N ARG A 90 25.13 2.93 8.97
CA ARG A 90 25.70 2.52 10.25
C ARG A 90 24.76 2.92 11.40
N VAL A 91 24.71 2.00 12.38
CA VAL A 91 23.97 2.03 13.65
C VAL A 91 24.25 3.30 14.45
#